data_AF-A0A937P3A3-F1
#
_entry.id   AF-A0A937P3A3-F1
#
_cell.length_a   1.000
_cell.length_b   1.000
_cell.length_c   1.000
_cell.angle_alpha   90.00
_cell.angle_beta   90.00
_cell.angle_gamma   90.00
#
_symmetry.space_group_name_H-M   'P 1'
#
loop_
_entity.id
_entity.type
_entity.pdbx_description
1 polymer ?
#
loop_
_entity_poly.entity_id
_entity_poly.type
_entity_poly.pdbx_seq_one_letter_code
_entity_poly.pdbx_strand_id
1 'polypeptide(L)'
;MKKKIVLISIGLLLTGFILGLLVSGIVIHYKLKHLPEKFTQEFIQSKMLQNIDPDDRQLKAVEPITYKYAGKVVSLTKEHFEELYSIVDSFHLELKPILDDEQYEKISDKMKRLKSKTKIP
;
A
#
# COMPACT_ATOMS: atom_id res chain seq x y z
N MET A 1 -25.31 -43.52 25.24
CA MET A 1 -25.44 -43.10 23.83
C MET A 1 -25.36 -41.58 23.65
N LYS A 2 -26.12 -40.77 24.40
CA LYS A 2 -26.12 -39.29 24.30
C LYS A 2 -24.76 -38.61 24.46
N LYS A 3 -23.92 -39.03 25.42
CA LYS A 3 -22.57 -38.46 25.64
C LYS A 3 -21.61 -38.64 24.45
N LYS A 4 -21.67 -39.79 23.77
CA LYS A 4 -20.84 -40.08 22.59
C LYS A 4 -21.24 -39.21 21.40
N ILE A 5 -22.55 -39.02 21.20
CA ILE A 5 -23.09 -38.15 20.15
C ILE A 5 -22.69 -36.70 20.39
N VAL A 6 -22.81 -36.20 21.63
CA VAL A 6 -22.40 -34.83 21.98
C VAL A 6 -20.89 -34.62 21.75
N LEU A 7 -20.05 -35.60 22.10
CA LEU A 7 -18.60 -35.54 21.84
C LEU A 7 -18.27 -35.48 20.34
N ILE A 8 -18.97 -36.25 19.52
CA ILE A 8 -18.79 -36.25 18.06
C ILE A 8 -19.25 -34.91 17.47
N SER A 9 -20.38 -34.37 17.93
CA SER A 9 -20.88 -33.06 17.49
C SER A 9 -19.91 -31.92 17.82
N ILE A 10 -19.31 -31.92 19.02
CA ILE A 10 -18.32 -30.92 19.41
C ILE A 10 -17.07 -31.04 18.54
N GLY A 11 -16.60 -32.27 18.27
CA GLY A 11 -15.46 -32.50 17.38
C GLY A 11 -15.70 -31.97 15.97
N LEU A 12 -16.89 -32.21 15.41
CA LEU A 12 -17.25 -31.72 14.08
C LEU A 12 -17.33 -30.18 14.04
N LEU A 13 -17.89 -29.56 15.08
CA LEU A 13 -17.99 -28.11 15.20
C LEU A 13 -16.61 -27.44 15.28
N LEU A 14 -15.71 -27.99 16.10
CA LEU A 14 -14.33 -27.51 16.19
C LEU A 14 -13.60 -27.65 14.86
N THR A 15 -13.82 -28.73 14.13
CA THR A 15 -13.20 -28.95 12.82
C THR A 15 -13.69 -27.91 11.80
N GLY A 16 -14.99 -27.66 11.73
CA GLY A 16 -15.55 -26.60 10.87
C GLY A 16 -15.10 -25.20 11.26
N PHE A 17 -14.97 -24.94 12.57
CA PHE A 17 -14.49 -23.66 13.09
C PHE A 17 -13.02 -23.40 12.72
N ILE A 18 -12.15 -24.41 12.91
CA ILE A 18 -10.73 -24.34 12.55
C ILE A 18 -10.62 -24.11 11.03
N LEU A 19 -11.35 -24.87 10.20
CA LEU A 19 -11.34 -24.67 8.75
C LEU A 19 -11.82 -23.26 8.33
N GLY A 20 -12.88 -22.75 8.96
CA GLY A 20 -13.38 -21.39 8.71
C GLY A 20 -12.35 -20.31 9.06
N LEU A 21 -11.64 -20.46 10.18
CA LEU A 21 -10.57 -19.56 10.58
C LEU A 21 -9.36 -19.62 9.63
N LEU A 22 -8.96 -20.81 9.18
CA LEU A 22 -7.86 -20.96 8.22
C LEU A 22 -8.20 -20.32 6.87
N VAL A 23 -9.42 -20.52 6.35
CA VAL A 23 -9.85 -19.94 5.07
C VAL A 23 -9.89 -18.40 5.17
N SER A 24 -10.41 -17.85 6.26
CA SER A 24 -10.42 -16.39 6.49
C SER A 24 -8.99 -15.82 6.55
N GLY A 25 -8.08 -16.48 7.27
CA GLY A 25 -6.68 -16.09 7.35
C GLY A 25 -5.97 -16.13 5.99
N ILE A 26 -6.21 -17.18 5.18
CA ILE A 26 -5.63 -17.32 3.84
C ILE A 26 -6.17 -16.26 2.88
N VAL A 27 -7.48 -15.95 2.91
CA VAL A 27 -8.08 -14.91 2.06
C VAL A 27 -7.54 -13.53 2.40
N ILE A 28 -7.38 -13.21 3.68
CA ILE A 28 -6.79 -11.95 4.14
C ILE A 28 -5.30 -11.88 3.75
N HIS A 29 -4.56 -12.99 3.91
CA HIS A 29 -3.13 -13.03 3.59
C HIS A 29 -2.88 -12.93 2.08
N TYR A 30 -3.72 -13.55 1.23
CA TYR A 30 -3.64 -13.39 -0.24
C TYR A 30 -4.03 -11.98 -0.72
N LYS A 31 -5.02 -11.34 -0.10
CA LYS A 31 -5.38 -9.94 -0.42
C LYS A 31 -4.28 -8.94 -0.03
N LEU A 32 -3.51 -9.22 1.03
CA LEU A 32 -2.46 -8.33 1.53
C LEU A 32 -1.09 -8.57 0.90
N LYS A 33 -0.76 -9.80 0.49
CA LYS A 33 0.54 -10.16 -0.11
C LYS A 33 0.71 -9.67 -1.55
N HIS A 34 -0.35 -9.17 -2.17
CA HIS A 34 -0.33 -8.52 -3.49
C HIS A 34 -0.50 -7.00 -3.42
N LEU A 35 -0.35 -6.37 -2.25
CA LEU A 35 -0.13 -4.94 -2.20
C LEU A 35 1.30 -4.69 -2.72
N PRO A 36 1.50 -4.09 -3.91
CA PRO A 36 2.85 -3.73 -4.32
C PRO A 36 3.44 -2.77 -3.29
N GLU A 37 4.71 -2.95 -2.94
CA GLU A 37 5.50 -2.01 -2.13
C GLU A 37 5.62 -0.61 -2.78
N LYS A 38 5.03 -0.42 -3.97
CA LYS A 38 5.15 0.75 -4.82
C LYS A 38 3.80 1.45 -4.96
N PHE A 39 3.83 2.77 -4.96
CA PHE A 39 2.67 3.64 -5.20
C PHE A 39 2.25 3.58 -6.67
N THR A 40 1.58 2.50 -7.08
CA THR A 40 1.10 2.30 -8.47
C THR A 40 -0.38 2.61 -8.61
N GLN A 41 -0.83 2.74 -9.85
CA GLN A 41 -2.25 3.00 -10.15
C GLN A 41 -3.14 1.86 -9.63
N GLU A 42 -2.70 0.62 -9.77
CA GLU A 42 -3.42 -0.56 -9.30
C GLU A 42 -3.50 -0.60 -7.77
N PHE A 43 -2.45 -0.17 -7.07
CA PHE A 43 -2.46 -0.06 -5.61
C PHE A 43 -3.51 0.95 -5.13
N ILE A 44 -3.53 2.14 -5.74
CA ILE A 44 -4.48 3.20 -5.38
C ILE A 44 -5.90 2.80 -5.73
N GLN A 45 -6.11 2.19 -6.91
CA GLN A 45 -7.40 1.65 -7.30
C GLN A 45 -7.88 0.58 -6.33
N SER A 46 -7.02 -0.38 -5.96
CA SER A 46 -7.34 -1.45 -5.01
C SER A 46 -7.73 -0.89 -3.65
N LYS A 47 -7.02 0.14 -3.17
CA LYS A 47 -7.39 0.84 -1.92
C LYS A 47 -8.72 1.56 -2.02
N MET A 48 -9.01 2.22 -3.14
CA MET A 48 -10.32 2.85 -3.37
C MET A 48 -11.44 1.81 -3.37
N LEU A 49 -11.26 0.69 -4.06
CA LEU A 49 -12.24 -0.40 -4.11
C LEU A 49 -12.43 -1.06 -2.74
N GLN A 50 -11.36 -1.25 -1.96
CA GLN A 50 -11.45 -1.75 -0.58
C GLN A 50 -12.25 -0.82 0.34
N ASN A 51 -12.13 0.49 0.15
CA ASN A 51 -12.85 1.47 0.98
C ASN A 51 -14.34 1.60 0.60
N ILE A 52 -14.65 1.42 -0.68
CA ILE A 52 -16.03 1.49 -1.19
C ILE A 52 -16.77 0.18 -0.93
N ASP A 53 -16.06 -0.95 -0.96
CA ASP A 53 -16.60 -2.31 -0.83
C ASP A 53 -17.83 -2.57 -1.72
N PRO A 54 -17.72 -2.38 -3.05
CA PRO A 54 -18.86 -2.46 -3.96
C PRO A 54 -19.34 -3.90 -4.13
N ASP A 55 -20.66 -4.07 -4.30
CA ASP A 55 -21.24 -5.35 -4.70
C ASP A 55 -20.93 -5.71 -6.16
N ASP A 56 -21.21 -6.97 -6.56
CA ASP A 56 -20.92 -7.49 -7.91
C ASP A 56 -21.57 -6.68 -9.05
N ARG A 57 -22.72 -6.04 -8.79
CA ARG A 57 -23.43 -5.24 -9.80
C ARG A 57 -22.82 -3.85 -9.91
N GLN A 58 -22.36 -3.29 -8.80
CA GLN A 58 -21.70 -2.00 -8.71
C GLN A 58 -20.27 -2.06 -9.22
N LEU A 59 -19.58 -3.18 -9.04
CA LEU A 59 -18.16 -3.33 -9.38
C LEU A 59 -17.86 -2.93 -10.83
N LYS A 60 -18.67 -3.39 -11.78
CA LYS A 60 -18.50 -3.07 -13.22
C LYS A 60 -18.63 -1.57 -13.54
N ALA A 61 -19.40 -0.84 -12.75
CA ALA A 61 -19.56 0.60 -12.92
C ALA A 61 -18.48 1.40 -12.18
N VAL A 62 -18.06 0.93 -11.01
CA VAL A 62 -17.11 1.62 -10.14
C VAL A 62 -15.66 1.41 -10.58
N GLU A 63 -15.32 0.21 -11.08
CA GLU A 63 -13.97 -0.15 -11.53
C GLU A 63 -13.34 0.85 -12.53
N PRO A 64 -14.00 1.24 -13.65
CA PRO A 64 -13.41 2.18 -14.59
C PRO A 64 -13.26 3.59 -13.99
N ILE A 65 -14.13 3.97 -13.05
CA ILE A 65 -14.07 5.25 -12.35
C ILE A 65 -12.85 5.28 -11.42
N THR A 66 -12.71 4.27 -10.57
CA THR A 66 -11.58 4.18 -9.63
C THR A 66 -10.26 4.04 -10.37
N TYR A 67 -10.20 3.31 -11.48
CA TYR A 67 -9.00 3.22 -12.32
C TYR A 67 -8.56 4.58 -12.85
N LYS A 68 -9.50 5.36 -13.42
CA LYS A 68 -9.23 6.70 -13.96
C LYS A 68 -8.68 7.65 -12.89
N TYR A 69 -9.30 7.69 -11.72
CA TYR A 69 -8.87 8.60 -10.65
C TYR A 69 -7.59 8.12 -9.97
N ALA A 70 -7.36 6.81 -9.85
CA ALA A 70 -6.09 6.28 -9.37
C ALA A 70 -4.92 6.73 -10.27
N GLY A 71 -5.08 6.71 -11.60
CA GLY A 71 -4.05 7.20 -12.52
C GLY A 71 -3.76 8.70 -12.37
N LYS A 72 -4.80 9.51 -12.12
CA LYS A 72 -4.62 10.94 -11.82
C LYS A 72 -3.85 11.17 -10.52
N VAL A 73 -4.16 10.42 -9.47
CA VAL A 73 -3.45 10.51 -8.18
C VAL A 73 -1.98 10.16 -8.35
N VAL A 74 -1.67 9.08 -9.07
CA VAL A 74 -0.28 8.69 -9.35
C VAL A 74 0.46 9.76 -10.13
N SER A 75 -0.16 10.30 -11.19
CA SER A 75 0.44 11.34 -12.02
C SER A 75 0.73 12.61 -11.21
N LEU A 76 -0.26 13.10 -10.45
CA LEU A 76 -0.11 14.27 -9.59
C LEU A 76 0.98 14.07 -8.52
N THR A 77 1.01 12.88 -7.93
CA THR A 77 2.01 12.55 -6.90
C THR A 77 3.42 12.54 -7.50
N LYS A 78 3.58 12.00 -8.71
CA LYS A 78 4.85 12.01 -9.44
C LYS A 78 5.32 13.44 -9.72
N GLU A 79 4.46 14.27 -10.30
CA GLU A 79 4.76 15.69 -10.58
C GLU A 79 5.17 16.43 -9.30
N HIS A 80 4.44 16.23 -8.20
CA HIS A 80 4.75 16.86 -6.93
C HIS A 80 6.12 16.44 -6.36
N PHE A 81 6.48 15.16 -6.46
CA PHE A 81 7.80 14.70 -6.02
C PHE A 81 8.93 15.23 -6.91
N GLU A 82 8.72 15.35 -8.22
CA GLU A 82 9.70 15.96 -9.12
C GLU A 82 9.96 17.43 -8.74
N GLU A 83 8.90 18.20 -8.45
CA GLU A 83 9.03 19.57 -7.96
C GLU A 83 9.74 19.64 -6.60
N LEU A 84 9.37 18.76 -5.66
CA LEU A 84 10.01 18.67 -4.35
C LEU A 84 11.51 18.38 -4.48
N TYR A 85 11.91 17.48 -5.37
CA TYR A 85 13.32 17.18 -5.59
C TYR A 85 14.08 18.36 -6.18
N SER A 86 13.46 19.12 -7.09
CA SER A 86 14.06 20.34 -7.63
C SER A 86 14.30 21.36 -6.51
N ILE A 87 13.33 21.56 -5.61
CA ILE A 87 13.48 22.48 -4.47
C ILE A 87 14.61 22.02 -3.54
N VAL A 88 14.66 20.73 -3.22
CA VAL A 88 15.71 20.16 -2.36
C VAL A 88 17.10 20.32 -3.01
N ASP A 89 17.21 20.15 -4.33
CA ASP A 89 18.46 20.33 -5.06
C ASP A 89 18.91 21.80 -5.07
N SER A 90 17.99 22.73 -5.30
CA SER A 90 18.28 24.17 -5.21
C SER A 90 18.77 24.55 -3.82
N PHE A 91 18.06 24.12 -2.78
CA PHE A 91 18.46 24.34 -1.39
C PHE A 91 19.85 23.77 -1.09
N HIS A 92 20.17 22.58 -1.61
CA HIS A 92 21.49 21.97 -1.44
C HIS A 92 22.60 22.77 -2.13
N LEU A 93 22.35 23.26 -3.35
CA LEU A 93 23.31 24.07 -4.10
C LEU A 93 23.57 25.42 -3.45
N GLU A 94 22.53 26.06 -2.92
CA GLU A 94 22.63 27.34 -2.21
C GLU A 94 23.41 27.23 -0.89
N LEU A 95 23.33 26.08 -0.22
CA LEU A 95 24.09 25.82 1.01
C LEU A 95 25.57 25.46 0.77
N LYS A 96 25.91 24.92 -0.40
CA LYS A 96 27.27 24.46 -0.72
C LYS A 96 28.38 25.49 -0.44
N PRO A 97 28.25 26.79 -0.81
CA PRO A 97 29.30 27.77 -0.53
C PRO A 97 29.33 28.26 0.94
N ILE A 98 28.31 27.94 1.74
CA ILE A 98 28.16 28.44 3.12
C ILE A 98 28.66 27.41 4.14
N LEU A 99 28.43 26.12 3.85
CA LEU A 99 28.75 25.03 4.76
C LEU A 99 30.17 24.51 4.56
N ASP A 100 30.75 23.98 5.64
CA ASP A 100 31.96 23.17 5.53
C ASP A 100 31.67 21.79 4.91
N ASP A 101 32.73 21.10 4.49
CA ASP A 101 32.61 19.81 3.80
C ASP A 101 31.90 18.74 4.64
N GLU A 102 32.10 18.73 5.97
CA GLU A 102 31.50 17.75 6.88
C GLU A 102 29.99 18.00 7.05
N GLN A 103 29.60 19.26 7.17
CA GLN A 103 28.19 19.69 7.22
C GLN A 103 27.48 19.41 5.90
N TYR A 104 28.14 19.67 4.77
CA TYR A 104 27.60 19.43 3.45
C TYR A 104 27.38 17.93 3.18
N GLU A 105 28.35 17.06 3.51
CA GLU A 105 28.22 15.60 3.40
C GLU A 105 27.02 15.07 4.23
N LYS A 106 26.89 15.52 5.49
CA LYS A 106 25.78 15.11 6.37
C LYS A 106 24.40 15.45 5.79
N ILE A 107 24.28 16.59 5.11
CA ILE A 107 23.02 17.01 4.48
C ILE A 107 22.79 16.25 3.17
N SER A 108 23.82 16.09 2.36
CA SER A 108 23.79 15.32 1.10
C SER A 108 23.28 13.89 1.31
N ASP A 109 23.74 13.21 2.36
CA ASP A 109 23.28 11.86 2.70
C ASP A 109 21.83 11.81 3.15
N LYS A 110 21.36 12.82 3.90
CA LYS A 110 19.95 12.93 4.27
C LYS A 110 19.07 13.14 3.04
N MET A 111 19.51 13.97 2.09
CA MET A 111 18.79 14.25 0.84
C MET A 111 18.73 13.04 -0.09
N LYS A 112 19.84 12.29 -0.23
CA LYS A 112 19.86 11.03 -0.99
C LYS A 112 18.85 10.02 -0.45
N ARG A 113 18.76 9.89 0.87
CA ARG A 113 17.77 9.01 1.53
C ARG A 113 16.33 9.47 1.32
N LEU A 114 16.09 10.76 1.26
CA LEU A 114 14.77 11.34 0.94
C LEU A 114 14.35 10.97 -0.48
N LYS A 115 15.24 11.13 -1.46
CA LYS A 115 15.00 10.77 -2.87
C LYS A 115 14.82 9.26 -3.08
N SER A 116 15.54 8.41 -2.36
CA SER A 116 15.43 6.96 -2.54
C SER A 116 14.11 6.37 -2.03
N LYS A 117 13.54 6.95 -0.96
CA LYS A 117 12.27 6.48 -0.37
C LYS A 117 11.03 6.89 -1.16
N THR A 118 11.12 7.95 -1.95
CA THR A 118 9.98 8.57 -2.63
C THR A 118 9.98 8.31 -4.13
N LYS A 119 10.87 7.44 -4.62
CA LYS A 119 10.95 7.06 -6.03
C LYS A 119 9.74 6.18 -6.40
N ILE A 120 8.68 6.84 -6.86
CA ILE A 120 7.52 6.19 -7.47
C ILE A 120 7.96 5.67 -8.85
N PRO A 121 7.69 4.39 -9.20
CA PRO A 121 8.01 3.85 -10.53
C PRO A 121 7.26 4.56 -11.65
#